data_AF-A0AAU9JW96-F1
#
_entry.id   AF-A0AAU9JW96-F1
#
_cell.length_a   1.000
_cell.length_b   1.000
_cell.length_c   1.000
_cell.angle_alpha   90.00
_cell.angle_beta   90.00
_cell.angle_gamma   90.00
#
_symmetry.space_group_name_H-M   'P 1'
#
loop_
_entity.id
_entity.type
_entity.pdbx_description
1 polymer ?
#
loop_
_entity_poly.entity_id
_entity_poly.type
_entity_poly.pdbx_seq_one_letter_code
_entity_poly.pdbx_strand_id
1 'polypeptide(L)'
;MGCTDSRSGLSKEERAIVDMEELLHYYQNNCKAIDFYIRKYSYAGEINPEQWRDVVNHLNLKVENTAQNPKVVDFYSSFKGNEGRLPQKPMLILGIMLGSGASKDKARLLFETQDVRNSKSLLKTDIHELVDQMVDIAVNRLPNLIVTNPQISEEDIRNYVTQLHQYIDKAKALISKKFIGEETKAEESTVTLAAFEKNFIDESNATLLTPYGLRMFIWRLKPLEIKSKKTKEETKREAATKTGEHKEKKDKSSSSSSSSSSSSSSDEEKHKKKVEKAEPKAEAAPTVEVAPKVEEKPAEAPIIESVAA
;
A
#
# COMPACT_ATOMS: atom_id res chain seq x y z
N MET A 1 17.82 5.29 -12.52
CA MET A 1 19.07 5.10 -11.77
C MET A 1 18.73 5.12 -10.30
N GLY A 2 18.75 3.96 -9.65
CA GLY A 2 18.32 3.79 -8.26
C GLY A 2 19.49 4.03 -7.30
N CYS A 3 19.31 4.95 -6.35
CA CYS A 3 20.19 5.07 -5.20
C CYS A 3 20.10 3.78 -4.37
N THR A 4 21.14 2.94 -4.42
CA THR A 4 21.23 1.69 -3.66
C THR A 4 21.55 1.90 -2.18
N ASP A 5 21.96 3.11 -1.77
CA ASP A 5 22.47 3.38 -0.42
C ASP A 5 21.40 3.66 0.65
N SER A 6 20.12 3.84 0.29
CA SER A 6 19.06 4.13 1.27
C SER A 6 18.33 2.90 1.81
N ARG A 7 18.65 1.67 1.36
CA ARG A 7 17.94 0.43 1.77
C ARG A 7 18.52 -0.26 3.02
N SER A 8 19.62 0.24 3.59
CA SER A 8 20.31 -0.37 4.74
C SER A 8 19.58 -0.24 6.09
N GLY A 9 18.49 0.53 6.15
CA GLY A 9 17.67 0.73 7.36
C GLY A 9 16.26 0.12 7.31
N LEU A 10 15.93 -0.66 6.27
CA LEU A 10 14.60 -1.25 6.13
C LEU A 10 14.39 -2.40 7.11
N SER A 11 13.20 -2.45 7.71
CA SER A 11 12.76 -3.65 8.43
C SER A 11 12.58 -4.81 7.45
N LYS A 12 12.59 -6.05 7.96
CA LYS A 12 12.45 -7.24 7.11
C LYS A 12 11.07 -7.30 6.45
N GLU A 13 10.06 -6.82 7.17
CA GLU A 13 8.67 -6.69 6.74
C GLU A 13 8.57 -5.77 5.52
N GLU A 14 9.10 -4.56 5.63
CA GLU A 14 9.01 -3.58 4.54
C GLU A 14 9.79 -4.04 3.31
N ARG A 15 10.96 -4.67 3.50
CA ARG A 15 11.71 -5.25 2.40
C ARG A 15 10.90 -6.33 1.68
N ALA A 16 10.26 -7.24 2.43
CA ALA A 16 9.42 -8.27 1.85
C ALA A 16 8.22 -7.70 1.08
N ILE A 17 7.60 -6.61 1.56
CA ILE A 17 6.49 -5.95 0.85
C ILE A 17 7.00 -5.34 -0.47
N VAL A 18 8.10 -4.58 -0.42
CA VAL A 18 8.69 -3.94 -1.61
C VAL A 18 9.11 -4.99 -2.65
N ASP A 19 9.75 -6.09 -2.23
CA ASP A 19 10.14 -7.17 -3.13
C ASP A 19 8.91 -7.77 -3.84
N MET A 20 7.79 -7.94 -3.15
CA MET A 20 6.54 -8.42 -3.74
C MET A 20 5.85 -7.39 -4.64
N GLU A 21 5.95 -6.09 -4.33
CA GLU A 21 5.48 -5.00 -5.18
C GLU A 21 6.23 -4.99 -6.52
N GLU A 22 7.55 -5.20 -6.49
CA GLU A 22 8.37 -5.27 -7.69
C GLU A 22 7.92 -6.42 -8.61
N LEU A 23 7.47 -7.56 -8.06
CA LEU A 23 6.97 -8.70 -8.87
C LEU A 23 5.69 -8.40 -9.68
N LEU A 24 4.95 -7.32 -9.39
CA LEU A 24 3.80 -6.90 -10.19
C LEU A 24 4.21 -6.25 -11.53
N HIS A 25 5.49 -5.89 -11.69
CA HIS A 25 6.09 -5.29 -12.89
C HIS A 25 5.58 -3.89 -13.27
N TYR A 26 4.80 -3.21 -12.42
CA TYR A 26 4.42 -1.82 -12.66
C TYR A 26 5.64 -0.88 -12.80
N TYR A 27 6.70 -1.11 -12.03
CA TYR A 27 7.92 -0.28 -12.03
C TYR A 27 8.63 -0.23 -13.40
N GLN A 28 8.41 -1.24 -14.26
CA GLN A 28 8.99 -1.30 -15.61
C GLN A 28 8.35 -0.29 -16.56
N ASN A 29 7.18 0.24 -16.20
CA ASN A 29 6.39 1.13 -17.02
C ASN A 29 6.43 2.55 -16.47
N ASN A 30 6.40 3.54 -17.36
CA ASN A 30 6.23 4.93 -16.95
C ASN A 30 4.78 5.17 -16.51
N CYS A 31 4.57 5.93 -15.43
CA CYS A 31 3.24 6.28 -14.91
C CYS A 31 2.32 6.89 -15.96
N LYS A 32 2.85 7.64 -16.95
CA LYS A 32 2.07 8.17 -18.09
C LYS A 32 1.56 7.07 -19.01
N ALA A 33 2.36 6.04 -19.27
CA ALA A 33 1.96 4.90 -20.09
C ALA A 33 0.90 4.06 -19.37
N ILE A 34 1.08 3.86 -18.06
CA ILE A 34 0.10 3.17 -17.20
C ILE A 34 -1.25 3.92 -17.23
N ASP A 35 -1.24 5.23 -17.00
CA ASP A 35 -2.44 6.07 -17.08
C ASP A 35 -3.12 5.96 -18.45
N PHE A 36 -2.35 6.11 -19.53
CA PHE A 36 -2.87 6.01 -20.89
C PHE A 36 -3.58 4.68 -21.16
N TYR A 37 -2.95 3.55 -20.88
CA TYR A 37 -3.53 2.24 -21.20
C TYR A 37 -4.72 1.90 -20.30
N ILE A 38 -4.66 2.22 -19.00
CA ILE A 38 -5.79 2.00 -18.09
C ILE A 38 -6.99 2.85 -18.50
N ARG A 39 -6.79 4.12 -18.88
CA ARG A 39 -7.89 4.98 -19.37
C ARG A 39 -8.42 4.54 -20.73
N LYS A 40 -7.54 4.16 -21.67
CA LYS A 40 -7.91 3.73 -23.02
C LYS A 40 -8.82 2.49 -23.01
N TYR A 41 -8.54 1.54 -22.12
CA TYR A 41 -9.30 0.28 -22.03
C TYR A 41 -10.36 0.29 -20.92
N SER A 42 -10.69 1.46 -20.34
CA SER A 42 -11.80 1.57 -19.40
C SER A 42 -13.06 2.09 -20.10
N TYR A 43 -14.21 1.56 -19.70
CA TYR A 43 -15.51 2.06 -20.11
C TYR A 43 -16.36 2.35 -18.88
N ALA A 44 -16.96 3.54 -18.83
CA ALA A 44 -17.81 3.99 -17.72
C ALA A 44 -17.16 3.86 -16.31
N GLY A 45 -15.84 4.04 -16.20
CA GLY A 45 -15.13 3.95 -14.92
C GLY A 45 -14.79 2.52 -14.49
N GLU A 46 -15.02 1.53 -15.34
CA GLU A 46 -14.74 0.12 -15.07
C GLU A 46 -13.86 -0.50 -16.16
N ILE A 47 -13.27 -1.64 -15.85
CA ILE A 47 -12.43 -2.44 -16.75
C ILE A 47 -12.93 -3.88 -16.66
N ASN A 48 -13.47 -4.39 -17.76
CA ASN A 48 -13.91 -5.78 -17.86
C ASN A 48 -12.70 -6.74 -18.04
N PRO A 49 -12.89 -8.08 -17.97
CA PRO A 49 -11.79 -9.03 -18.06
C PRO A 49 -10.99 -8.99 -19.39
N GLU A 50 -11.65 -8.71 -20.51
CA GLU A 50 -11.00 -8.63 -21.83
C GLU A 50 -10.15 -7.36 -21.94
N GLN A 51 -10.73 -6.23 -21.55
CA GLN A 51 -10.03 -4.95 -21.44
C GLN A 51 -8.83 -5.03 -20.49
N TRP A 52 -8.99 -5.70 -19.35
CA TRP A 52 -7.89 -5.90 -18.40
C TRP A 52 -6.77 -6.74 -19.01
N ARG A 53 -7.10 -7.79 -19.77
CA ARG A 53 -6.12 -8.59 -20.51
C ARG A 53 -5.33 -7.70 -21.48
N ASP A 54 -5.98 -6.79 -22.18
CA ASP A 54 -5.30 -5.85 -23.08
C ASP A 54 -4.37 -4.90 -22.32
N VAL A 55 -4.80 -4.34 -21.18
CA VAL A 55 -3.95 -3.51 -20.31
C VAL A 55 -2.70 -4.30 -19.88
N VAL A 56 -2.89 -5.53 -19.39
CA VAL A 56 -1.82 -6.42 -18.94
C VAL A 56 -0.82 -6.70 -20.05
N ASN A 57 -1.29 -6.98 -21.26
CA ASN A 57 -0.43 -7.26 -22.41
C ASN A 57 0.41 -6.05 -22.82
N HIS A 58 -0.19 -4.85 -22.86
CA HIS A 58 0.53 -3.63 -23.25
C HIS A 58 1.54 -3.17 -22.21
N LEU A 59 1.25 -3.39 -20.92
CA LEU A 59 2.10 -3.00 -19.80
C LEU A 59 2.99 -4.14 -19.30
N ASN A 60 2.89 -5.34 -19.87
CA ASN A 60 3.60 -6.55 -19.42
C ASN A 60 3.46 -6.79 -17.89
N LEU A 61 2.26 -6.59 -17.35
CA LEU A 61 2.00 -6.72 -15.91
C LEU A 61 1.96 -8.20 -15.50
N LYS A 62 2.37 -8.48 -14.26
CA LYS A 62 2.18 -9.81 -13.69
C LYS A 62 0.85 -9.88 -12.96
N VAL A 63 -0.09 -10.65 -13.51
CA VAL A 63 -1.45 -10.83 -12.96
C VAL A 63 -1.80 -12.28 -12.61
N GLU A 64 -0.95 -13.22 -13.01
CA GLU A 64 -1.10 -14.64 -12.72
C GLU A 64 -0.27 -15.04 -11.52
N ASN A 65 -0.77 -16.02 -10.77
CA ASN A 65 -0.05 -16.64 -9.68
C ASN A 65 1.22 -17.30 -10.19
N THR A 66 2.30 -17.18 -9.41
CA THR A 66 3.56 -17.87 -9.67
C THR A 66 3.98 -18.63 -8.42
N ALA A 67 4.96 -19.52 -8.56
CA ALA A 67 5.57 -20.17 -7.39
C ALA A 67 6.17 -19.16 -6.40
N GLN A 68 6.63 -17.99 -6.89
CA GLN A 68 7.19 -16.92 -6.06
C GLN A 68 6.11 -16.03 -5.43
N ASN A 69 4.97 -15.86 -6.10
CA ASN A 69 3.85 -15.05 -5.63
C ASN A 69 2.51 -15.73 -5.94
N PRO A 70 1.99 -16.58 -5.03
CA PRO A 70 0.77 -17.34 -5.27
C PRO A 70 -0.53 -16.57 -4.96
N LYS A 71 -0.45 -15.30 -4.53
CA LYS A 71 -1.62 -14.45 -4.19
C LYS A 71 -1.86 -13.29 -5.17
N VAL A 72 -1.19 -13.27 -6.33
CA VAL A 72 -1.36 -12.19 -7.33
C VAL A 72 -2.81 -12.10 -7.81
N VAL A 73 -3.43 -13.25 -8.12
CA VAL A 73 -4.82 -13.31 -8.59
C VAL A 73 -5.79 -12.83 -7.50
N ASP A 74 -5.56 -13.24 -6.25
CA ASP A 74 -6.37 -12.83 -5.10
C ASP A 74 -6.23 -11.33 -4.83
N PHE A 75 -5.02 -10.79 -4.97
CA PHE A 75 -4.74 -9.36 -4.86
C PHE A 75 -5.56 -8.54 -5.86
N TYR A 76 -5.53 -8.86 -7.16
CA TYR A 76 -6.36 -8.16 -8.14
C TYR A 76 -7.86 -8.40 -7.91
N SER A 77 -8.23 -9.60 -7.47
CA SER A 77 -9.62 -9.92 -7.15
C SER A 77 -10.15 -9.11 -5.96
N SER A 78 -9.29 -8.70 -5.02
CA SER A 78 -9.68 -7.82 -3.92
C SER A 78 -10.18 -6.44 -4.37
N PHE A 79 -9.83 -6.01 -5.58
CA PHE A 79 -10.31 -4.74 -6.16
C PHE A 79 -11.62 -4.90 -6.93
N LYS A 80 -12.00 -6.13 -7.30
CA LYS A 80 -13.18 -6.35 -8.12
C LYS A 80 -14.44 -6.06 -7.32
N GLY A 81 -15.41 -5.41 -7.98
CA GLY A 81 -16.77 -5.31 -7.46
C GLY A 81 -17.53 -6.62 -7.61
N ASN A 82 -18.81 -6.60 -7.26
CA ASN A 82 -19.71 -7.76 -7.31
C ASN A 82 -19.82 -8.38 -8.72
N GLU A 83 -19.59 -7.60 -9.77
CA GLU A 83 -19.68 -8.05 -11.17
C GLU A 83 -18.35 -8.57 -11.74
N GLY A 84 -17.31 -8.70 -10.91
CA GLY A 84 -16.00 -9.18 -11.35
C GLY A 84 -15.19 -8.19 -12.20
N ARG A 85 -15.67 -6.94 -12.34
CA ARG A 85 -15.00 -5.84 -13.04
C ARG A 85 -14.07 -5.09 -12.10
N LEU A 86 -12.99 -4.55 -12.66
CA LEU A 86 -12.04 -3.74 -11.93
C LEU A 86 -12.44 -2.25 -12.01
N PRO A 87 -12.51 -1.54 -10.88
CA PRO A 87 -12.76 -0.10 -10.89
C PRO A 87 -11.53 0.64 -11.42
N GLN A 88 -11.74 1.53 -12.40
CA GLN A 88 -10.66 2.25 -13.09
C GLN A 88 -9.81 3.08 -12.14
N LYS A 89 -10.46 3.83 -11.24
CA LYS A 89 -9.80 4.81 -10.36
C LYS A 89 -8.81 4.16 -9.38
N PRO A 90 -9.15 3.10 -8.62
CA PRO A 90 -8.17 2.35 -7.83
C PRO A 90 -7.02 1.74 -8.65
N MET A 91 -7.28 1.27 -9.87
CA MET A 91 -6.24 0.72 -10.75
C MET A 91 -5.28 1.80 -11.25
N LEU A 92 -5.77 3.00 -11.57
CA LEU A 92 -4.93 4.15 -11.90
C LEU A 92 -4.04 4.53 -10.72
N ILE A 93 -4.61 4.66 -9.52
CA ILE A 93 -3.85 5.05 -8.32
C ILE A 93 -2.76 4.01 -8.01
N LEU A 94 -3.12 2.71 -7.99
CA LEU A 94 -2.16 1.62 -7.81
C LEU A 94 -1.02 1.70 -8.83
N GLY A 95 -1.38 1.81 -10.11
CA GLY A 95 -0.43 1.83 -11.20
C GLY A 95 0.50 3.05 -11.19
N ILE A 96 -0.03 4.25 -10.92
CA ILE A 96 0.77 5.49 -10.84
C ILE A 96 1.73 5.42 -9.65
N MET A 97 1.27 4.91 -8.50
CA MET A 97 2.09 4.79 -7.29
C MET A 97 3.28 3.83 -7.49
N LEU A 98 3.03 2.65 -8.09
CA LEU A 98 4.04 1.63 -8.35
C LEU A 98 4.87 1.87 -9.63
N GLY A 99 4.36 2.64 -10.58
CA GLY A 99 5.03 2.95 -11.83
C GLY A 99 6.29 3.80 -11.66
N SER A 100 7.16 3.80 -12.66
CA SER A 100 8.29 4.73 -12.73
C SER A 100 7.84 6.12 -13.21
N GLY A 101 8.53 7.18 -12.79
CA GLY A 101 8.23 8.54 -13.25
C GLY A 101 8.66 9.60 -12.27
N ALA A 102 8.73 10.85 -12.73
CA ALA A 102 9.01 12.00 -11.88
C ALA A 102 7.84 12.24 -10.91
N SER A 103 8.15 12.69 -9.70
CA SER A 103 7.15 12.99 -8.66
C SER A 103 6.11 13.99 -9.14
N LYS A 104 6.52 14.99 -9.92
CA LYS A 104 5.61 15.96 -10.56
C LYS A 104 4.59 15.29 -11.48
N ASP A 105 5.03 14.34 -12.31
CA ASP A 105 4.14 13.62 -13.21
C ASP A 105 3.16 12.73 -12.43
N LYS A 106 3.64 12.04 -11.39
CA LYS A 106 2.77 11.23 -10.51
C LYS A 106 1.73 12.08 -9.80
N ALA A 107 2.13 13.23 -9.22
CA ALA A 107 1.23 14.15 -8.55
C ALA A 107 0.13 14.64 -9.50
N ARG A 108 0.52 15.07 -10.70
CA ARG A 108 -0.43 15.50 -11.74
C ARG A 108 -1.43 14.40 -12.09
N LEU A 109 -0.94 13.20 -12.40
CA LEU A 109 -1.80 12.09 -12.81
C LEU A 109 -2.75 11.67 -11.68
N LEU A 110 -2.28 11.62 -10.43
CA LEU A 110 -3.13 11.33 -9.27
C LEU A 110 -4.22 12.39 -9.07
N PHE A 111 -3.90 13.68 -9.25
CA PHE A 111 -4.90 14.75 -9.24
C PHE A 111 -5.95 14.54 -10.35
N GLU A 112 -5.50 14.24 -11.56
CA GLU A 112 -6.37 13.97 -12.73
C GLU A 112 -7.18 12.68 -12.61
N THR A 113 -6.88 11.78 -11.66
CA THR A 113 -7.77 10.64 -11.34
C THR A 113 -9.03 11.07 -10.59
N GLN A 114 -8.97 12.18 -9.87
CA GLN A 114 -10.09 12.75 -9.11
C GLN A 114 -10.83 13.81 -9.94
N ASP A 115 -10.13 14.53 -10.80
CA ASP A 115 -10.66 15.61 -11.63
C ASP A 115 -11.37 15.09 -12.90
N VAL A 116 -12.50 14.38 -12.70
CA VAL A 116 -13.28 13.77 -13.79
C VAL A 116 -13.79 14.82 -14.79
N ARG A 117 -14.00 16.06 -14.35
CA ARG A 117 -14.51 17.17 -15.18
C ARG A 117 -13.40 17.99 -15.84
N ASN A 118 -12.13 17.66 -15.58
CA ASN A 118 -10.98 18.40 -16.06
C ASN A 118 -11.07 19.91 -15.70
N SER A 119 -11.61 20.25 -14.53
CA SER A 119 -11.72 21.63 -14.04
C SER A 119 -10.38 22.23 -13.62
N LYS A 120 -9.34 21.40 -13.50
CA LYS A 120 -8.02 21.74 -12.95
C LYS A 120 -8.09 22.24 -11.50
N SER A 121 -9.15 21.85 -10.80
CA SER A 121 -9.40 22.15 -9.40
C SER A 121 -10.14 20.99 -8.73
N LEU A 122 -9.74 20.65 -7.51
CA LEU A 122 -10.40 19.63 -6.68
C LEU A 122 -10.94 20.24 -5.41
N LEU A 123 -12.05 19.73 -4.90
CA LEU A 123 -12.46 20.02 -3.54
C LEU A 123 -11.50 19.34 -2.56
N LYS A 124 -11.35 19.91 -1.36
CA LYS A 124 -10.57 19.27 -0.28
C LYS A 124 -11.07 17.85 0.03
N THR A 125 -12.36 17.60 -0.09
CA THR A 125 -12.98 16.27 0.06
C THR A 125 -12.44 15.25 -0.94
N ASP A 126 -12.22 15.66 -2.20
CA ASP A 126 -11.70 14.78 -3.24
C ASP A 126 -10.23 14.41 -2.98
N ILE A 127 -9.47 15.34 -2.40
CA ILE A 127 -8.09 15.08 -1.94
C ILE A 127 -8.09 14.10 -0.76
N HIS A 128 -9.01 14.25 0.20
CA HIS A 128 -9.15 13.29 1.30
C HIS A 128 -9.49 11.89 0.77
N GLU A 129 -10.42 11.77 -0.19
CA GLU A 129 -10.75 10.49 -0.82
C GLU A 129 -9.54 9.87 -1.54
N LEU A 130 -8.75 10.68 -2.25
CA LEU A 130 -7.52 10.24 -2.89
C LEU A 130 -6.53 9.67 -1.85
N VAL A 131 -6.31 10.40 -0.75
CA VAL A 131 -5.42 9.96 0.33
C VAL A 131 -5.92 8.66 0.96
N ASP A 132 -7.23 8.53 1.17
CA ASP A 132 -7.84 7.31 1.69
C ASP A 132 -7.58 6.11 0.78
N GLN A 133 -7.75 6.26 -0.54
CA GLN A 133 -7.49 5.22 -1.53
C GLN A 133 -6.00 4.84 -1.60
N MET A 134 -5.12 5.84 -1.58
CA MET A 134 -3.66 5.61 -1.58
C MET A 134 -3.20 4.84 -0.33
N VAL A 135 -3.72 5.21 0.85
CA VAL A 135 -3.40 4.53 2.12
C VAL A 135 -3.98 3.12 2.14
N ASP A 136 -5.21 2.91 1.68
CA ASP A 136 -5.82 1.58 1.58
C ASP A 136 -4.98 0.64 0.69
N ILE A 137 -4.59 1.11 -0.49
CA ILE A 137 -3.70 0.35 -1.39
C ILE A 137 -2.38 0.03 -0.69
N ALA A 138 -1.72 1.03 -0.10
CA ALA A 138 -0.38 0.89 0.46
C ALA A 138 -0.32 0.01 1.72
N VAL A 139 -1.32 0.11 2.61
CA VAL A 139 -1.29 -0.51 3.94
C VAL A 139 -2.13 -1.77 4.02
N ASN A 140 -3.27 -1.81 3.33
CA ASN A 140 -4.21 -2.93 3.45
C ASN A 140 -4.05 -3.95 2.32
N ARG A 141 -3.82 -3.48 1.08
CA ARG A 141 -3.86 -4.36 -0.10
C ARG A 141 -2.51 -4.95 -0.46
N LEU A 142 -1.48 -4.12 -0.61
CA LEU A 142 -0.16 -4.59 -1.05
C LEU A 142 0.50 -5.59 -0.08
N PRO A 143 0.41 -5.42 1.25
CA PRO A 143 0.98 -6.41 2.17
C PRO A 143 0.34 -7.81 2.05
N ASN A 144 -0.89 -7.92 1.54
CA ASN A 144 -1.56 -9.21 1.35
C ASN A 144 -0.95 -10.05 0.20
N LEU A 145 -0.04 -9.49 -0.60
CA LEU A 145 0.72 -10.23 -1.61
C LEU A 145 1.72 -11.21 -0.98
N ILE A 146 2.10 -11.02 0.28
CA ILE A 146 3.08 -11.87 0.94
C ILE A 146 2.44 -13.19 1.37
N VAL A 147 3.09 -14.30 1.00
CA VAL A 147 2.67 -15.67 1.36
C VAL A 147 3.88 -16.49 1.78
N THR A 148 4.87 -16.53 0.90
CA THR A 148 6.04 -17.38 1.03
C THR A 148 7.28 -16.52 0.94
N ASN A 149 7.73 -16.03 2.10
CA ASN A 149 9.04 -15.42 2.22
C ASN A 149 9.87 -16.23 3.24
N PRO A 150 11.02 -16.80 2.87
CA PRO A 150 11.83 -17.59 3.79
C PRO A 150 12.37 -16.76 4.96
N GLN A 151 12.37 -15.43 4.86
CA GLN A 151 12.90 -14.52 5.86
C GLN A 151 11.84 -13.98 6.83
N ILE A 152 10.55 -14.08 6.49
CA ILE A 152 9.48 -13.49 7.29
C ILE A 152 8.16 -14.26 7.20
N SER A 153 7.49 -14.42 8.33
CA SER A 153 6.20 -15.10 8.39
C SER A 153 5.04 -14.16 8.00
N GLU A 154 3.91 -14.73 7.57
CA GLU A 154 2.68 -13.95 7.36
C GLU A 154 2.22 -13.26 8.66
N GLU A 155 2.50 -13.84 9.82
CA GLU A 155 2.15 -13.27 11.12
C GLU A 155 2.94 -12.00 11.42
N ASP A 156 4.23 -11.96 11.09
CA ASP A 156 5.06 -10.75 11.24
C ASP A 156 4.52 -9.61 10.37
N ILE A 157 4.11 -9.91 9.13
CA ILE A 157 3.48 -8.93 8.24
C ILE A 157 2.15 -8.44 8.82
N ARG A 158 1.30 -9.34 9.35
CA ARG A 158 0.06 -8.93 10.03
C ARG A 158 0.33 -8.04 11.23
N ASN A 159 1.33 -8.37 12.05
CA ASN A 159 1.74 -7.56 13.20
C ASN A 159 2.25 -6.18 12.77
N TYR A 160 2.99 -6.11 11.67
CA TYR A 160 3.45 -4.86 11.08
C TYR A 160 2.30 -3.99 10.59
N VAL A 161 1.38 -4.56 9.80
CA VAL A 161 0.19 -3.86 9.31
C VAL A 161 -0.68 -3.38 10.48
N THR A 162 -0.86 -4.21 11.51
CA THR A 162 -1.59 -3.83 12.73
C THR A 162 -0.94 -2.64 13.45
N GLN A 163 0.39 -2.56 13.47
CA GLN A 163 1.10 -1.40 14.02
C GLN A 163 0.90 -0.14 13.17
N LEU A 164 0.86 -0.26 11.84
CA LEU A 164 0.55 0.88 10.96
C LEU A 164 -0.87 1.39 11.22
N HIS A 165 -1.86 0.50 11.37
CA HIS A 165 -3.27 0.85 11.61
C HIS A 165 -3.47 1.77 12.82
N GLN A 166 -2.64 1.65 13.87
CA GLN A 166 -2.71 2.51 15.06
C GLN A 166 -2.49 4.00 14.76
N TYR A 167 -1.86 4.32 13.62
CA TYR A 167 -1.48 5.69 13.26
C TYR A 167 -2.10 6.18 11.95
N ILE A 168 -2.95 5.37 11.29
CA ILE A 168 -3.51 5.71 9.98
C ILE A 168 -4.32 7.00 10.00
N ASP A 169 -5.23 7.19 10.96
CA ASP A 169 -6.11 8.38 10.95
C ASP A 169 -5.31 9.67 11.12
N LYS A 170 -4.34 9.65 12.03
CA LYS A 170 -3.40 10.76 12.21
C LYS A 170 -2.56 10.99 10.96
N ALA A 171 -2.07 9.91 10.33
CA ALA A 171 -1.28 10.01 9.11
C ALA A 171 -2.10 10.60 7.95
N LYS A 172 -3.34 10.14 7.74
CA LYS A 172 -4.25 10.64 6.71
C LYS A 172 -4.48 12.14 6.84
N ALA A 173 -4.71 12.65 8.05
CA ALA A 173 -4.84 14.08 8.30
C ALA A 173 -3.58 14.86 7.92
N LEU A 174 -2.40 14.37 8.31
CA LEU A 174 -1.12 15.01 7.99
C LEU A 174 -0.75 14.94 6.51
N ILE A 175 -1.00 13.81 5.86
CA ILE A 175 -0.79 13.61 4.42
C ILE A 175 -1.72 14.54 3.64
N SER A 176 -3.01 14.58 4.01
CA SER A 176 -3.98 15.49 3.38
C SER A 176 -3.54 16.95 3.51
N LYS A 177 -3.05 17.37 4.69
CA LYS A 177 -2.50 18.73 4.87
C LYS A 177 -1.32 18.99 3.92
N LYS A 178 -0.41 18.02 3.75
CA LYS A 178 0.72 18.12 2.81
C LYS A 178 0.27 18.20 1.35
N PHE A 179 -0.77 17.44 0.98
CA PHE A 179 -1.32 17.42 -0.38
C PHE A 179 -2.05 18.72 -0.73
N ILE A 180 -2.77 19.30 0.24
CA ILE A 180 -3.47 20.59 0.10
C ILE A 180 -2.48 21.77 0.10
N GLY A 181 -1.38 21.65 0.86
CA GLY A 181 -0.37 22.70 1.01
C GLY A 181 -0.71 23.70 2.12
N GLU A 182 0.31 24.31 2.73
CA GLU A 182 0.14 25.28 3.82
C GLU A 182 -0.27 26.67 3.33
N GLU A 183 0.01 26.98 2.06
CA GLU A 183 -0.33 28.26 1.43
C GLU A 183 -1.83 28.39 1.11
N THR A 184 -2.55 27.26 1.00
CA THR A 184 -3.98 27.25 0.73
C THR A 184 -4.73 27.72 1.97
N LYS A 185 -5.39 28.89 1.88
CA LYS A 185 -6.13 29.47 3.00
C LYS A 185 -7.16 28.47 3.54
N ALA A 186 -7.40 28.50 4.85
CA ALA A 186 -8.39 27.63 5.48
C ALA A 186 -9.77 27.76 4.83
N GLU A 187 -10.11 28.97 4.39
CA GLU A 187 -11.38 29.35 3.74
C GLU A 187 -11.53 28.84 2.30
N GLU A 188 -10.42 28.57 1.59
CA GLU A 188 -10.49 28.05 0.22
C GLU A 188 -10.90 26.58 0.25
N SER A 189 -12.04 26.24 -0.33
CA SER A 189 -12.55 24.86 -0.36
C SER A 189 -11.91 24.02 -1.47
N THR A 190 -11.19 24.65 -2.40
CA THR A 190 -10.63 24.03 -3.60
C THR A 190 -9.12 24.16 -3.66
N VAL A 191 -8.46 23.17 -4.28
CA VAL A 191 -7.03 23.16 -4.56
C VAL A 191 -6.84 23.05 -6.08
N THR A 192 -6.05 23.94 -6.66
CA THR A 192 -5.73 23.91 -8.10
C THR A 192 -4.66 22.88 -8.41
N LEU A 193 -4.61 22.38 -9.64
CA LEU A 193 -3.58 21.43 -10.07
C LEU A 193 -2.16 21.98 -9.87
N ALA A 194 -1.93 23.26 -10.20
CA ALA A 194 -0.61 23.88 -10.07
C ALA A 194 -0.17 23.98 -8.61
N ALA A 195 -1.08 24.32 -7.69
CA ALA A 195 -0.80 24.35 -6.25
C ALA A 195 -0.51 22.94 -5.72
N PHE A 196 -1.30 21.94 -6.15
CA PHE A 196 -1.08 20.55 -5.78
C PHE A 196 0.30 20.04 -6.25
N GLU A 197 0.67 20.25 -7.53
CA GLU A 197 1.98 19.86 -8.05
C GLU A 197 3.15 20.51 -7.29
N LYS A 198 3.01 21.80 -6.93
CA LYS A 198 4.03 22.55 -6.18
C LYS A 198 4.36 21.89 -4.84
N ASN A 199 3.37 21.27 -4.18
CA ASN A 199 3.57 20.59 -2.90
C ASN A 199 4.50 19.37 -2.99
N PHE A 200 4.75 18.82 -4.19
CA PHE A 200 5.60 17.65 -4.41
C PHE A 200 6.94 17.97 -5.08
N ILE A 201 7.31 19.25 -5.15
CA ILE A 201 8.67 19.67 -5.50
C ILE A 201 9.64 19.26 -4.39
N ASP A 202 9.20 19.34 -3.13
CA ASP A 202 9.97 18.87 -1.98
C ASP A 202 10.08 17.34 -1.97
N GLU A 203 11.30 16.83 -1.84
CA GLU A 203 11.59 15.41 -1.89
C GLU A 203 10.89 14.65 -0.75
N SER A 204 10.72 15.28 0.42
CA SER A 204 10.02 14.65 1.54
C SER A 204 8.57 14.33 1.21
N ASN A 205 7.87 15.24 0.52
CA ASN A 205 6.49 15.04 0.08
C ASN A 205 6.41 14.11 -1.14
N ALA A 206 7.38 14.17 -2.05
CA ALA A 206 7.45 13.29 -3.22
C ALA A 206 7.39 11.80 -2.86
N THR A 207 8.03 11.41 -1.75
CA THR A 207 7.98 10.01 -1.29
C THR A 207 6.56 9.51 -0.97
N LEU A 208 5.64 10.40 -0.57
CA LEU A 208 4.23 10.07 -0.28
C LEU A 208 3.44 9.63 -1.52
N LEU A 209 3.99 9.82 -2.72
CA LEU A 209 3.40 9.35 -3.98
C LEU A 209 3.77 7.88 -4.28
N THR A 210 4.36 7.18 -3.32
CA THR A 210 4.74 5.77 -3.42
C THR A 210 4.20 4.98 -2.22
N PRO A 211 3.88 3.68 -2.37
CA PRO A 211 3.38 2.89 -1.24
C PRO A 211 4.38 2.80 -0.09
N TYR A 212 5.66 2.57 -0.43
CA TYR A 212 6.77 2.57 0.52
C TYR A 212 6.84 3.87 1.33
N GLY A 213 6.82 5.04 0.67
CA GLY A 213 6.92 6.31 1.36
C GLY A 213 5.73 6.61 2.27
N LEU A 214 4.51 6.17 1.90
CA LEU A 214 3.34 6.24 2.77
C LEU A 214 3.49 5.37 4.02
N ARG A 215 3.86 4.09 3.85
CA ARG A 215 4.07 3.19 5.00
C ARG A 215 5.15 3.70 5.93
N MET A 216 6.26 4.18 5.39
CA MET A 216 7.35 4.77 6.19
C MET A 216 6.93 6.07 6.88
N PHE A 217 6.12 6.90 6.23
CA PHE A 217 5.57 8.10 6.85
C PHE A 217 4.70 7.74 8.06
N ILE A 218 3.80 6.77 7.90
CA ILE A 218 2.94 6.26 8.99
C ILE A 218 3.81 5.68 10.12
N TRP A 219 4.78 4.83 9.77
CA TRP A 219 5.68 4.18 10.75
C TRP A 219 6.44 5.19 11.61
N ARG A 220 6.91 6.30 11.03
CA ARG A 220 7.63 7.37 11.75
C ARG A 220 6.76 8.15 12.75
N LEU A 221 5.43 8.03 12.68
CA LEU A 221 4.53 8.63 13.67
C LEU A 221 4.50 7.86 14.98
N LYS A 222 5.03 6.62 15.00
CA LYS A 222 5.19 5.84 16.22
C LYS A 222 6.04 6.67 17.20
N PRO A 223 5.56 6.93 18.42
CA PRO A 223 6.38 7.59 19.41
C PRO A 223 7.64 6.75 19.58
N LEU A 224 8.79 7.36 19.29
CA LEU A 224 10.07 6.74 19.63
C LEU A 224 9.99 6.54 21.14
N GLU A 225 9.85 5.30 21.59
CA GLU A 225 10.04 4.98 23.00
C GLU A 225 11.49 5.38 23.31
N ILE A 226 11.65 6.62 23.76
CA ILE A 226 12.91 7.14 24.25
C ILE A 226 13.25 6.19 25.39
N LYS A 227 14.22 5.29 25.14
CA LYS A 227 14.76 4.36 26.12
C LYS A 227 15.41 5.17 27.24
N SER A 228 14.59 5.73 28.13
CA SER A 228 14.95 6.47 29.33
C SER A 228 15.58 5.58 30.42
N LYS A 229 16.08 4.39 30.04
CA LYS A 229 16.73 3.44 30.95
C LYS A 229 18.23 3.65 31.14
N LYS A 230 18.89 4.64 30.51
CA LYS A 230 20.36 4.78 30.60
C LYS A 230 20.94 5.88 31.50
N THR A 231 20.13 6.72 32.17
CA THR A 231 20.70 7.83 32.99
C THR A 231 20.54 7.66 34.52
N LYS A 232 19.90 6.58 35.00
CA LYS A 232 19.83 6.31 36.45
C LYS A 232 20.95 5.42 37.00
N GLU A 233 21.79 4.82 36.15
CA GLU A 233 22.89 3.97 36.63
C GLU A 233 24.26 4.68 36.68
N GLU A 234 24.48 5.74 35.90
CA GLU A 234 25.71 6.56 35.99
C GLU A 234 25.69 7.52 37.19
N THR A 235 24.53 8.09 37.54
CA THR A 235 24.41 8.95 38.73
C THR A 235 24.53 8.17 40.05
N LYS A 236 24.46 6.82 40.03
CA LYS A 236 24.68 5.98 41.22
C LYS A 236 26.12 5.49 41.36
N ARG A 237 26.96 5.63 40.32
CA ARG A 237 28.40 5.29 40.39
C ARG A 237 29.28 6.50 40.71
N GLU A 238 28.86 7.73 40.44
CA GLU A 238 29.61 8.92 40.88
C GLU A 238 29.35 9.33 42.35
N ALA A 239 28.27 8.84 42.97
CA ALA A 239 28.02 9.03 44.40
C ALA A 239 28.76 8.01 45.31
N ALA A 240 29.42 7.00 44.74
CA ALA A 240 30.10 5.94 45.50
C ALA A 240 31.63 6.10 45.60
N THR A 241 32.23 7.13 44.99
CA THR A 241 33.70 7.31 44.94
C THR A 241 34.22 8.48 45.78
N LYS A 242 33.45 8.94 46.78
CA LYS A 242 33.89 9.95 47.78
C LYS A 242 33.52 9.56 49.21
N THR A 243 33.89 8.36 49.65
CA THR A 243 34.04 8.10 51.09
C THR A 243 34.94 6.88 51.31
N GLY A 244 36.08 7.07 51.96
CA GLY A 244 36.82 5.98 52.60
C GLY A 244 38.27 5.79 52.16
N GLU A 245 39.17 6.66 52.64
CA GLU A 245 40.57 6.30 52.92
C GLU A 245 40.67 5.65 54.33
N HIS A 246 41.59 4.68 54.45
CA HIS A 246 42.09 3.97 55.64
C HIS A 246 41.13 2.96 56.34
N LYS A 247 41.50 1.69 56.61
CA LYS A 247 42.80 1.14 57.08
C LYS A 247 42.86 -0.41 57.00
N GLU A 248 44.08 -0.92 56.76
CA GLU A 248 44.73 -2.17 57.22
C GLU A 248 44.29 -3.60 56.83
N LYS A 249 45.24 -4.30 56.19
CA LYS A 249 45.81 -5.66 56.41
C LYS A 249 44.86 -6.84 56.74
N LYS A 250 45.00 -7.93 55.96
CA LYS A 250 45.90 -9.08 56.24
C LYS A 250 45.47 -10.35 55.49
N ASP A 251 46.46 -10.98 54.86
CA ASP A 251 46.66 -12.39 54.48
C ASP A 251 45.49 -13.34 54.11
N LYS A 252 45.76 -14.05 53.01
CA LYS A 252 45.92 -15.52 52.92
C LYS A 252 44.94 -16.28 51.99
N SER A 253 45.60 -16.89 50.98
CA SER A 253 45.45 -18.27 50.49
C SER A 253 44.18 -18.73 49.78
N SER A 254 44.46 -19.44 48.66
CA SER A 254 43.80 -20.65 48.15
C SER A 254 42.35 -20.51 47.69
N SER A 255 41.85 -21.19 46.67
CA SER A 255 42.37 -22.14 45.68
C SER A 255 41.18 -22.41 44.74
N SER A 256 41.49 -23.01 43.60
CA SER A 256 40.69 -24.05 42.94
C SER A 256 39.29 -23.72 42.39
N SER A 257 39.19 -24.04 41.09
CA SER A 257 38.13 -24.88 40.48
C SER A 257 36.76 -24.24 40.29
N SER A 258 35.98 -24.52 39.25
CA SER A 258 36.06 -25.38 38.07
C SER A 258 34.73 -25.16 37.33
N SER A 259 34.62 -25.68 36.10
CA SER A 259 33.42 -26.38 35.59
C SER A 259 32.11 -25.57 35.45
N SER A 260 31.30 -25.64 34.40
CA SER A 260 31.20 -26.58 33.28
C SER A 260 29.82 -26.33 32.64
N SER A 261 29.73 -26.48 31.32
CA SER A 261 28.64 -27.20 30.62
C SER A 261 27.22 -26.59 30.72
N SER A 262 26.19 -26.90 29.93
CA SER A 262 25.89 -27.89 28.89
C SER A 262 24.51 -27.47 28.31
N SER A 263 24.30 -27.57 26.99
CA SER A 263 23.46 -28.57 26.30
C SER A 263 21.95 -28.30 26.22
N SER A 264 21.40 -28.45 24.99
CA SER A 264 20.13 -29.10 24.59
C SER A 264 19.71 -28.43 23.27
N SER A 265 19.96 -28.91 22.04
CA SER A 265 19.62 -30.19 21.37
C SER A 265 18.18 -30.64 21.66
N SER A 266 17.27 -30.46 20.69
CA SER A 266 16.71 -31.51 19.80
C SER A 266 15.70 -32.39 20.58
N ASP A 267 14.50 -32.73 20.15
CA ASP A 267 14.01 -33.17 18.84
C ASP A 267 12.46 -33.28 18.89
N GLU A 268 11.86 -33.34 17.70
CA GLU A 268 10.76 -34.20 17.25
C GLU A 268 9.42 -34.25 18.02
N GLU A 269 8.31 -33.83 17.40
CA GLU A 269 7.48 -34.57 16.43
C GLU A 269 6.31 -35.30 17.14
N LYS A 270 5.06 -34.86 16.89
CA LYS A 270 4.02 -35.76 16.37
C LYS A 270 2.70 -35.06 16.01
N HIS A 271 2.37 -35.26 14.74
CA HIS A 271 1.07 -35.19 14.10
C HIS A 271 -0.02 -36.02 14.81
N LYS A 272 -1.24 -35.48 14.89
CA LYS A 272 -2.42 -36.08 14.21
C LYS A 272 -3.64 -35.16 14.26
N LYS A 273 -4.01 -34.63 13.10
CA LYS A 273 -5.25 -33.89 12.83
C LYS A 273 -6.24 -34.86 12.19
N LYS A 274 -7.43 -35.01 12.78
CA LYS A 274 -8.58 -35.73 12.21
C LYS A 274 -9.59 -34.67 11.81
N VAL A 275 -9.83 -34.49 10.50
CA VAL A 275 -10.88 -33.61 9.98
C VAL A 275 -11.93 -34.50 9.33
N GLU A 276 -13.15 -34.39 9.85
CA GLU A 276 -14.34 -35.05 9.35
C GLU A 276 -15.03 -34.13 8.33
N LYS A 277 -15.46 -34.74 7.23
CA LYS A 277 -15.92 -34.13 5.98
C LYS A 277 -17.44 -33.98 6.05
N ALA A 278 -17.95 -32.75 5.96
CA ALA A 278 -19.37 -32.47 5.79
C ALA A 278 -19.64 -32.06 4.34
N GLU A 279 -20.52 -32.81 3.66
CA GLU A 279 -21.10 -32.47 2.37
C GLU A 279 -22.24 -31.45 2.53
N PRO A 280 -22.41 -30.47 1.62
CA PRO A 280 -23.65 -29.72 1.52
C PRO A 280 -24.55 -30.27 0.41
N LYS A 281 -25.83 -30.40 0.77
CA LYS A 281 -26.98 -30.67 -0.11
C LYS A 281 -27.14 -29.59 -1.19
N ALA A 282 -27.46 -30.03 -2.39
CA ALA A 282 -27.86 -29.21 -3.52
C ALA A 282 -29.24 -28.57 -3.27
N GLU A 283 -29.33 -27.26 -3.47
CA GLU A 283 -30.57 -26.47 -3.44
C GLU A 283 -30.94 -26.10 -4.89
N ALA A 284 -32.20 -26.34 -5.24
CA ALA A 284 -32.73 -26.23 -6.60
C ALA A 284 -32.99 -24.76 -6.99
N ALA A 285 -32.67 -24.42 -8.24
CA ALA A 285 -32.88 -23.10 -8.82
C ALA A 285 -34.36 -22.83 -9.16
N PRO A 286 -34.86 -21.58 -9.01
CA PRO A 286 -36.17 -21.19 -9.48
C PRO A 286 -36.15 -20.79 -10.97
N THR A 287 -37.20 -21.19 -11.66
CA THR A 287 -37.56 -20.92 -13.05
C THR A 287 -37.80 -19.42 -13.28
N VAL A 288 -37.13 -18.84 -14.28
CA VAL A 288 -37.32 -17.45 -14.71
C VAL A 288 -38.41 -17.39 -15.78
N GLU A 289 -39.45 -16.61 -15.50
CA GLU A 289 -40.58 -16.29 -16.37
C GLU A 289 -40.16 -15.24 -17.41
N VAL A 290 -40.36 -15.55 -18.69
CA VAL A 290 -39.97 -14.71 -19.84
C VAL A 290 -41.09 -13.72 -20.15
N ALA A 291 -40.82 -12.42 -19.97
CA ALA A 291 -41.73 -11.34 -20.36
C ALA A 291 -41.66 -11.05 -21.88
N PRO A 292 -42.77 -10.60 -22.50
CA PRO A 292 -42.88 -10.44 -23.94
C PRO A 292 -42.22 -9.17 -24.49
N LYS A 293 -41.69 -9.33 -25.70
CA LYS A 293 -40.97 -8.39 -26.55
C LYS A 293 -41.88 -7.23 -26.97
N VAL A 294 -41.49 -5.99 -26.63
CA VAL A 294 -42.14 -4.76 -27.11
C VAL A 294 -41.61 -4.43 -28.51
N GLU A 295 -42.53 -4.27 -29.45
CA GLU A 295 -42.30 -3.99 -30.86
C GLU A 295 -42.08 -2.48 -31.06
N GLU A 296 -40.89 -2.11 -31.52
CA GLU A 296 -40.47 -0.72 -31.72
C GLU A 296 -40.89 -0.23 -33.12
N LYS A 297 -41.73 0.81 -33.15
CA LYS A 297 -42.22 1.45 -34.38
C LYS A 297 -41.11 2.32 -35.01
N PRO A 298 -40.86 2.26 -36.33
CA PRO A 298 -39.85 3.09 -36.98
C PRO A 298 -40.34 4.54 -37.13
N ALA A 299 -39.45 5.47 -36.82
CA ALA A 299 -39.66 6.91 -36.97
C ALA A 299 -39.60 7.34 -38.44
N GLU A 300 -40.61 8.10 -38.88
CA GLU A 300 -40.65 8.77 -40.19
C GLU A 300 -39.60 9.88 -40.27
N ALA A 301 -38.86 9.90 -41.38
CA ALA A 301 -37.90 10.96 -41.70
C ALA A 301 -38.57 12.16 -42.36
N PRO A 302 -38.15 13.41 -42.06
CA PRO A 302 -38.73 14.60 -42.66
C PRO A 302 -38.22 14.83 -44.10
N ILE A 303 -39.17 15.12 -44.99
CA ILE A 303 -38.97 15.51 -46.39
C ILE A 303 -38.44 16.96 -46.41
N ILE A 304 -37.29 17.17 -47.04
CA ILE A 304 -36.73 18.50 -47.29
C ILE A 304 -37.13 18.91 -48.72
N GLU A 305 -37.98 19.93 -48.82
CA GLU A 305 -38.38 20.57 -50.07
C GLU A 305 -37.26 21.52 -50.54
N SER A 306 -36.67 21.22 -51.69
CA SER A 306 -35.71 22.08 -52.38
C SER A 306 -36.45 23.13 -53.21
N VAL A 307 -36.33 24.40 -52.82
CA VAL A 307 -36.75 25.55 -53.64
C VAL A 307 -35.68 25.80 -54.71
N ALA A 308 -36.04 25.67 -55.99
CA ALA A 308 -35.22 26.06 -57.13
C ALA A 308 -35.50 27.53 -57.51
N ALA A 309 -34.44 28.25 -57.86
CA ALA A 309 -34.45 29.57 -58.50
C ALA A 309 -34.40 29.44 -60.02
#